data_AF-A0A0C3D2F4-F1
#
_entry.id   AF-A0A0C3D2F4-F1
#
_cell.length_a   1.000
_cell.length_b   1.000
_cell.length_c   1.000
_cell.angle_alpha   90.00
_cell.angle_beta   90.00
_cell.angle_gamma   90.00
#
_symmetry.space_group_name_H-M   'P 1'
#
loop_
_entity.id
_entity.type
_entity.pdbx_description
1 polymer ?
#
loop_
_entity_poly.entity_id
_entity_poly.type
_entity_poly.pdbx_seq_one_letter_code
_entity_poly.pdbx_strand_id
1 'polypeptide(L)'
;QSLMASPPSLQHPNGRYDFTIISQTDKSDWPSVGLTGHAVVQIRLISCLLRSSTFFAYVQRFNHTFPPLSYNTTDGAAGLHGLKRVIRHNGMRVGEVIPLHCLCSPAHVIPLTFHVHCTKHVWCVTPRFGKEANQRLTCHTAYELSNEFWLNKYWNKEIFYALST
;
A
#
# COMPACT_ATOMS: atom_id res chain seq x y z
N GLN A 1 -11.84 0.49 11.67
CA GLN A 1 -10.37 0.48 11.59
C GLN A 1 -9.94 1.94 11.37
N SER A 2 -9.00 2.45 12.16
CA SER A 2 -8.51 3.84 12.05
C SER A 2 -7.28 3.90 11.15
N LEU A 3 -7.18 4.93 10.31
CA LEU A 3 -5.99 5.21 9.49
C LEU A 3 -5.02 6.12 10.26
N MET A 4 -3.73 5.81 10.22
CA MET A 4 -2.69 6.52 10.95
C MET A 4 -1.62 7.09 10.01
N ALA A 5 -1.26 8.35 10.26
CA ALA A 5 -0.09 9.00 9.68
C ALA A 5 0.61 9.77 10.80
N SER A 6 1.77 9.29 11.24
CA SER A 6 2.59 9.94 12.26
C SER A 6 4.00 10.21 11.73
N PRO A 7 4.54 11.42 11.98
CA PRO A 7 5.90 11.76 11.58
C PRO A 7 6.93 10.94 12.37
N PRO A 8 8.20 10.97 11.95
CA PRO A 8 9.31 10.41 12.71
C PRO A 8 9.31 10.82 14.18
N SER A 9 9.56 9.85 15.05
CA SER A 9 9.68 10.02 16.51
C SER A 9 10.71 9.04 17.06
N LEU A 10 11.09 9.18 18.34
CA LEU A 10 12.01 8.24 19.00
C LEU A 10 11.53 6.78 18.92
N GLN A 11 10.21 6.56 18.99
CA GLN A 11 9.62 5.22 18.91
C GLN A 11 9.49 4.73 17.45
N HIS A 12 9.35 5.66 16.50
CA HIS A 12 9.16 5.37 15.09
C HIS A 12 10.10 6.26 14.26
N PRO A 13 11.39 5.91 14.11
CA PRO A 13 12.38 6.76 13.45
C PRO A 13 12.04 7.10 12.00
N ASN A 14 11.24 6.26 11.36
CA ASN A 14 10.79 6.43 9.99
C ASN A 14 9.36 6.96 9.88
N GLY A 15 8.71 7.28 11.00
CA GLY A 15 7.27 7.55 11.07
C GLY A 15 6.42 6.28 10.90
N ARG A 16 5.10 6.45 10.92
CA ARG A 16 4.14 5.37 10.68
C ARG A 16 3.07 5.88 9.72
N TYR A 17 2.91 5.19 8.61
CA TYR A 17 2.08 5.65 7.50
C TYR A 17 1.27 4.50 6.93
N ASP A 18 -0.04 4.55 7.13
CA ASP A 18 -0.96 3.53 6.62
C ASP A 18 -1.20 3.69 5.12
N PHE A 19 -1.56 2.58 4.49
CA PHE A 19 -1.96 2.54 3.10
C PHE A 19 -3.48 2.52 2.99
N THR A 20 -3.98 3.10 1.91
CA THR A 20 -5.41 3.20 1.63
C THR A 20 -5.65 3.15 0.13
N ILE A 21 -6.86 2.72 -0.23
CA ILE A 21 -7.37 2.78 -1.59
C ILE A 21 -8.18 4.05 -1.72
N ILE A 22 -7.93 4.78 -2.79
CA ILE A 22 -8.64 6.02 -3.10
C ILE A 22 -9.42 5.87 -4.40
N SER A 23 -10.55 6.54 -4.47
CA SER A 23 -11.24 6.73 -5.75
C SER A 23 -10.60 7.90 -6.50
N GLN A 24 -10.43 7.73 -7.80
CA GLN A 24 -9.95 8.79 -8.68
C GLN A 24 -11.08 9.68 -9.21
N THR A 25 -12.34 9.33 -8.92
CA THR A 25 -13.54 10.01 -9.37
C THR A 25 -14.50 10.26 -8.22
N ASP A 26 -15.27 11.35 -8.29
CA ASP A 26 -16.22 11.71 -7.23
C ASP A 26 -17.39 10.71 -7.11
N LYS A 27 -17.70 10.02 -8.20
CA LYS A 27 -18.63 8.89 -8.23
C LYS A 27 -17.81 7.62 -8.17
N SER A 28 -17.73 7.04 -7.00
CA SER A 28 -16.99 5.81 -6.76
C SER A 28 -17.96 4.64 -6.67
N ASP A 29 -17.81 3.67 -7.57
CA ASP A 29 -18.52 2.39 -7.50
C ASP A 29 -17.78 1.38 -6.60
N TRP A 30 -16.92 1.88 -5.70
CA TRP A 30 -16.18 1.04 -4.76
C TRP A 30 -17.12 0.22 -3.87
N PRO A 31 -16.87 -1.09 -3.67
CA PRO A 31 -15.73 -1.86 -4.18
C PRO A 31 -16.05 -2.74 -5.40
N SER A 32 -17.18 -2.53 -6.07
CA SER A 32 -17.74 -3.43 -7.10
C SER A 32 -16.86 -3.57 -8.35
N VAL A 33 -16.20 -2.49 -8.78
CA VAL A 33 -15.31 -2.45 -9.96
C VAL A 33 -13.85 -2.83 -9.66
N GLY A 34 -13.59 -3.21 -8.41
CA GLY A 34 -12.29 -3.49 -7.88
C GLY A 34 -11.30 -2.32 -8.00
N LEU A 35 -10.05 -2.59 -8.41
CA LEU A 35 -9.02 -1.55 -8.54
C LEU A 35 -9.19 -0.65 -9.79
N THR A 36 -10.12 -0.96 -10.68
CA THR A 36 -10.38 -0.14 -11.86
C THR A 36 -10.93 1.22 -11.41
N GLY A 37 -10.31 2.33 -11.85
CA GLY A 37 -10.68 3.69 -11.39
C GLY A 37 -10.22 4.04 -9.97
N HIS A 38 -9.43 3.17 -9.33
CA HIS A 38 -8.92 3.35 -7.97
C HIS A 38 -7.40 3.31 -7.95
N ALA A 39 -6.81 3.88 -6.91
CA ALA A 39 -5.36 3.84 -6.69
C ALA A 39 -5.03 3.45 -5.25
N VAL A 40 -3.91 2.74 -5.09
CA VAL A 40 -3.32 2.52 -3.77
C VAL A 40 -2.38 3.67 -3.46
N VAL A 41 -2.53 4.25 -2.27
CA VAL A 41 -1.69 5.33 -1.79
C VAL A 41 -1.25 5.09 -0.36
N GLN A 42 -0.15 5.73 0.03
CA GLN A 42 0.30 5.82 1.42
C GLN A 42 -0.01 7.21 1.96
N ILE A 43 -0.71 7.29 3.09
CA ILE A 43 -1.04 8.58 3.72
C ILE A 43 0.19 9.09 4.48
N ARG A 44 0.64 10.30 4.15
CA ARG A 44 1.81 10.94 4.78
C ARG A 44 1.44 12.02 5.78
N LEU A 45 0.29 12.66 5.58
CA LEU A 45 -0.22 13.69 6.48
C LEU A 45 -1.74 13.73 6.34
N ILE A 46 -2.43 13.98 7.45
CA ILE A 46 -3.84 14.37 7.48
C ILE A 46 -3.89 15.75 8.11
N SER A 47 -4.54 16.69 7.45
CA SER A 47 -4.66 18.07 7.92
C SER A 47 -6.08 18.61 7.74
N CYS A 48 -6.40 19.65 8.51
CA CYS A 48 -7.65 20.40 8.39
C CYS A 48 -7.31 21.81 7.92
N LEU A 49 -8.08 22.35 6.99
CA LEU A 49 -7.92 23.74 6.58
C LEU A 49 -8.45 24.66 7.70
N LEU A 50 -7.62 25.61 8.14
CA LEU A 50 -7.97 26.53 9.21
C LEU A 50 -9.27 27.28 8.85
N ARG A 51 -10.26 27.27 9.76
CA ARG A 51 -11.60 27.87 9.58
C ARG A 51 -12.51 27.17 8.56
N SER A 52 -12.19 25.93 8.18
CA SER A 52 -13.09 25.03 7.45
C SER A 52 -13.28 23.73 8.23
N SER A 53 -14.39 23.03 7.97
CA SER A 53 -14.59 21.63 8.41
C SER A 53 -14.03 20.62 7.40
N THR A 54 -13.35 21.08 6.35
CA THR A 54 -12.77 20.24 5.31
C THR A 54 -11.39 19.72 5.70
N PHE A 55 -11.25 18.40 5.64
CA PHE A 55 -9.99 17.70 5.86
C PHE A 55 -9.39 17.21 4.55
N PHE A 56 -8.06 17.22 4.50
CA PHE A 56 -7.26 16.76 3.39
C PHE A 56 -6.21 15.76 3.85
N ALA A 57 -5.76 14.93 2.92
CA ALA A 57 -4.61 14.07 3.11
C ALA A 57 -3.54 14.36 2.06
N TYR A 58 -2.28 14.47 2.48
CA TYR A 58 -1.15 14.34 1.57
C TYR A 58 -0.81 12.87 1.44
N VAL A 59 -0.81 12.36 0.20
CA VAL A 59 -0.63 10.94 -0.09
C VAL A 59 0.50 10.72 -1.10
N GLN A 60 1.17 9.57 -1.01
CA GLN A 60 2.14 9.10 -2.00
C GLN A 60 1.51 8.00 -2.86
N ARG A 61 1.59 8.13 -4.19
CA ARG A 61 0.93 7.22 -5.13
C ARG A 61 1.76 5.98 -5.43
N PHE A 62 1.05 4.87 -5.72
CA PHE A 62 1.62 3.62 -6.21
C PHE A 62 0.90 3.23 -7.49
N ASN A 63 1.68 2.90 -8.52
CA ASN A 63 1.16 2.37 -9.78
C ASN A 63 0.97 0.87 -9.66
N HIS A 64 -0.13 0.38 -10.22
CA HIS A 64 -0.31 -1.04 -10.41
C HIS A 64 0.59 -1.53 -11.55
N THR A 65 1.30 -2.64 -11.35
CA THR A 65 2.13 -3.27 -12.38
C THR A 65 1.47 -4.55 -12.87
N PHE A 66 0.93 -4.52 -14.10
CA PHE A 66 0.55 -5.72 -14.87
C PHE A 66 1.66 -6.07 -15.87
N PRO A 67 2.08 -7.34 -16.07
CA PRO A 67 1.93 -8.56 -15.26
C PRO A 67 3.05 -8.65 -14.20
N PRO A 68 3.09 -9.70 -13.34
CA PRO A 68 4.11 -9.80 -12.30
C PRO A 68 5.50 -9.78 -12.92
N LEU A 69 6.40 -9.04 -12.28
CA LEU A 69 7.82 -8.96 -12.59
C LEU A 69 8.32 -10.35 -13.03
N SER A 70 8.73 -10.45 -14.29
CA SER A 70 9.12 -11.69 -14.96
C SER A 70 10.01 -12.58 -14.08
N TYR A 71 9.46 -13.62 -13.46
CA TYR A 71 10.19 -14.80 -13.00
C TYR A 71 9.20 -15.94 -12.84
N ASN A 72 9.53 -17.09 -13.43
CA ASN A 72 8.81 -18.36 -13.46
C ASN A 72 8.43 -18.91 -12.08
N THR A 73 7.54 -18.22 -11.38
CA THR A 73 6.94 -18.67 -10.15
C THR A 73 5.47 -18.38 -10.30
N THR A 74 4.71 -19.46 -10.32
CA THR A 74 3.26 -19.54 -10.23
C THR A 74 2.74 -18.77 -9.01
N ASP A 75 2.73 -17.43 -9.08
CA ASP A 75 2.18 -16.55 -8.04
C ASP A 75 0.78 -16.02 -8.41
N GLY A 76 0.19 -16.59 -9.47
CA GLY A 76 -1.25 -16.53 -9.70
C GLY A 76 -2.06 -17.22 -8.59
N ALA A 77 -1.43 -18.12 -7.82
CA ALA A 77 -2.06 -18.85 -6.72
C ALA A 77 -2.29 -17.98 -5.46
N ALA A 78 -1.43 -16.99 -5.17
CA ALA A 78 -1.59 -16.11 -4.01
C ALA A 78 -2.55 -14.93 -4.27
N GLY A 79 -2.77 -14.57 -5.55
CA GLY A 79 -3.64 -13.48 -5.97
C GLY A 79 -3.21 -12.10 -5.48
N LEU A 80 -1.91 -11.90 -5.26
CA LEU A 80 -1.33 -10.62 -4.87
C LEU A 80 -1.18 -9.71 -6.09
N HIS A 81 -1.39 -8.41 -5.89
CA HIS A 81 -1.28 -7.40 -6.94
C HIS A 81 0.05 -6.66 -6.81
N GLY A 82 0.85 -6.59 -7.88
CA GLY A 82 2.10 -5.84 -7.88
C GLY A 82 1.86 -4.33 -7.83
N LEU A 83 2.57 -3.64 -6.95
CA LEU A 83 2.56 -2.19 -6.81
C LEU A 83 3.98 -1.66 -6.92
N LYS A 84 4.15 -0.57 -7.67
CA LYS A 84 5.39 0.18 -7.74
C LYS A 84 5.17 1.61 -7.28
N ARG A 85 6.00 2.05 -6.34
CA ARG A 85 5.99 3.44 -5.87
C ARG A 85 6.26 4.39 -7.04
N VAL A 86 5.47 5.45 -7.13
CA VAL A 86 5.66 6.47 -8.16
C VAL A 86 6.78 7.41 -7.75
N ILE A 87 7.80 7.49 -8.60
CA ILE A 87 9.03 8.26 -8.39
C ILE A 87 9.26 9.14 -9.62
N ARG A 88 9.64 10.40 -9.39
CA ARG A 88 10.02 11.37 -10.44
C ARG A 88 11.37 11.00 -11.05
N HIS A 89 11.72 11.59 -12.19
CA HIS A 89 13.03 11.40 -12.82
C HIS A 89 14.22 11.73 -11.89
N ASN A 90 14.01 12.63 -10.92
CA ASN A 90 15.02 13.04 -9.95
C ASN A 90 15.08 12.15 -8.69
N GLY A 91 14.38 11.01 -8.68
CA GLY A 91 14.35 10.09 -7.54
C GLY A 91 13.39 10.47 -6.41
N MET A 92 12.72 11.63 -6.47
CA MET A 92 11.76 12.03 -5.44
C MET A 92 10.42 11.30 -5.58
N ARG A 93 9.79 10.98 -4.44
CA ARG A 93 8.45 10.37 -4.41
C ARG A 93 7.40 11.35 -4.91
N VAL A 94 6.47 10.86 -5.74
CA VAL A 94 5.32 11.65 -6.18
C VAL A 94 4.21 11.56 -5.14
N GLY A 95 3.76 12.72 -4.67
CA GLY A 95 2.60 12.83 -3.82
C GLY A 95 1.63 13.90 -4.29
N GLU A 96 0.45 13.88 -3.69
CA GLU A 96 -0.70 14.71 -4.03
C GLU A 96 -1.51 15.02 -2.77
N VAL A 97 -2.24 16.13 -2.78
CA VAL A 97 -3.22 16.47 -1.73
C VAL A 97 -4.61 16.09 -2.22
N ILE A 98 -5.30 15.23 -1.48
CA ILE A 98 -6.65 14.78 -1.81
C ILE A 98 -7.63 15.13 -0.66
N PRO A 99 -8.90 15.39 -0.96
CA PRO A 99 -9.95 15.43 0.05
C PRO A 99 -10.07 14.08 0.79
N LEU A 100 -10.38 14.10 2.10
CA LEU A 100 -10.56 12.85 2.85
C LEU A 100 -11.70 11.97 2.34
N HIS A 101 -12.72 12.53 1.68
CA HIS A 101 -13.84 11.74 1.15
C HIS A 101 -13.44 10.85 -0.04
N CYS A 102 -12.26 11.06 -0.64
CA CYS A 102 -11.72 10.19 -1.67
C CYS A 102 -11.17 8.86 -1.11
N LEU A 103 -11.00 8.75 0.22
CA LEU A 103 -10.52 7.52 0.86
C LEU A 103 -11.63 6.47 0.89
N CYS A 104 -11.39 5.31 0.30
CA CYS A 104 -12.37 4.23 0.22
C CYS A 104 -12.16 3.19 1.32
N SER A 105 -10.97 2.62 1.43
CA SER A 105 -10.68 1.57 2.41
C SER A 105 -9.21 1.54 2.83
N PRO A 106 -8.88 1.01 4.02
CA PRO A 106 -7.52 0.67 4.37
C PRO A 106 -6.96 -0.43 3.45
N ALA A 107 -5.72 -0.29 3.02
CA ALA A 107 -5.00 -1.27 2.22
C ALA A 107 -3.90 -1.91 3.05
N HIS A 108 -3.70 -3.22 2.89
CA HIS A 108 -2.54 -3.91 3.41
C HIS A 108 -1.58 -4.22 2.26
N VAL A 109 -0.39 -3.63 2.33
CA VAL A 109 0.68 -3.86 1.35
C VAL A 109 1.89 -4.48 2.04
N ILE A 110 2.60 -5.34 1.32
CA ILE A 110 3.79 -6.06 1.80
C ILE A 110 4.96 -5.63 0.91
N PRO A 111 6.07 -5.10 1.45
CA PRO A 111 7.22 -4.75 0.63
C PRO A 111 7.77 -5.98 -0.11
N LEU A 112 8.06 -5.85 -1.42
CA LEU A 112 8.57 -6.94 -2.28
C LEU A 112 10.00 -7.38 -1.94
N THR A 113 10.64 -6.67 -1.01
CA THR A 113 11.84 -7.10 -0.31
C THR A 113 11.57 -8.25 0.67
N PHE A 114 10.37 -8.81 0.70
CA PHE A 114 10.04 -10.02 1.43
C PHE A 114 9.43 -11.08 0.49
N HIS A 115 9.92 -12.32 0.58
CA HIS A 115 9.22 -13.51 0.12
C HIS A 115 8.00 -13.76 1.01
N VAL A 116 6.87 -14.00 0.37
CA VAL A 116 5.67 -14.50 1.03
C VAL A 116 5.60 -15.99 0.73
N HIS A 117 5.71 -16.83 1.76
CA HIS A 117 5.58 -18.27 1.64
C HIS A 117 4.47 -18.76 2.58
N CYS A 118 3.61 -19.64 2.08
CA CYS A 118 2.55 -20.26 2.88
C CYS A 118 3.06 -21.57 3.48
N THR A 119 3.25 -21.60 4.79
CA THR A 119 3.57 -22.84 5.53
C THR A 119 2.31 -23.33 6.20
N LYS A 120 1.68 -24.40 5.67
CA LYS A 120 0.53 -25.12 6.26
C LYS A 120 -0.44 -24.20 7.05
N HIS A 121 -0.98 -23.15 6.44
CA HIS A 121 -1.94 -22.18 7.02
C HIS A 121 -1.37 -20.88 7.64
N VAL A 122 -0.06 -20.65 7.62
CA VAL A 122 0.54 -19.37 8.05
C VAL A 122 1.27 -18.70 6.88
N TRP A 123 0.90 -17.45 6.62
CA TRP A 123 1.63 -16.58 5.71
C TRP A 123 2.88 -16.07 6.41
N CYS A 124 4.05 -16.58 6.02
CA CYS A 124 5.34 -16.11 6.51
C CYS A 124 5.90 -15.07 5.55
N VAL A 125 6.28 -13.92 6.08
CA VAL A 125 6.94 -12.83 5.36
C VAL A 125 8.43 -12.89 5.71
N THR A 126 9.25 -13.46 4.84
CA THR A 126 10.71 -13.58 5.02
C THR A 126 11.42 -12.58 4.12
N PRO A 127 12.49 -11.89 4.54
CA PRO A 127 13.15 -10.95 3.64
C PRO A 127 13.68 -11.67 2.38
N ARG A 128 13.37 -11.11 1.21
CA ARG A 128 13.88 -11.52 -0.09
C ARG A 128 15.29 -10.97 -0.23
N PHE A 129 16.24 -11.72 0.29
CA PHE A 129 17.65 -11.45 0.06
C PHE A 129 17.99 -11.90 -1.37
N GLY A 130 18.63 -11.02 -2.16
CA GLY A 130 19.22 -11.43 -3.43
C GLY A 130 20.47 -12.29 -3.18
N LYS A 131 21.44 -12.28 -4.12
CA LYS A 131 22.78 -12.85 -3.84
C LYS A 131 23.41 -12.27 -2.57
N GLU A 132 23.06 -11.04 -2.23
CA GLU A 132 23.44 -10.37 -0.98
C GLU A 132 22.21 -9.77 -0.29
N ALA A 133 22.19 -9.88 1.03
CA ALA A 133 21.18 -9.25 1.86
C ALA A 133 21.46 -7.75 2.00
N ASN A 134 20.52 -6.88 1.60
CA ASN A 134 20.63 -5.47 1.95
C ASN A 134 20.36 -5.31 3.45
N GLN A 135 21.43 -5.17 4.23
CA GLN A 135 21.40 -5.05 5.70
C GLN A 135 20.55 -3.88 6.19
N ARG A 136 20.25 -2.90 5.32
CA ARG A 136 19.41 -1.76 5.66
C ARG A 136 17.91 -2.08 5.62
N LEU A 137 17.49 -3.22 5.06
CA LEU A 137 16.10 -3.64 4.96
C LEU A 137 15.70 -4.45 6.19
N THR A 138 15.16 -3.76 7.19
CA THR A 138 14.59 -4.33 8.40
C THR A 138 13.07 -4.17 8.38
N CYS A 139 12.36 -4.79 9.33
CA CYS A 139 10.92 -4.56 9.49
C CYS A 139 10.55 -3.07 9.71
N HIS A 140 11.50 -2.26 10.19
CA HIS A 140 11.31 -0.84 10.45
C HIS A 140 11.61 0.07 9.26
N THR A 141 12.45 -0.37 8.32
CA THR A 141 12.93 0.45 7.20
C THR A 141 12.42 -0.03 5.84
N ALA A 142 11.93 -1.26 5.74
CA ALA A 142 11.55 -1.85 4.46
C ALA A 142 10.47 -1.05 3.73
N TYR A 143 9.47 -0.52 4.45
CA TYR A 143 8.45 0.31 3.82
C TYR A 143 9.01 1.62 3.25
N GLU A 144 10.05 2.19 3.85
CA GLU A 144 10.66 3.43 3.35
C GLU A 144 11.63 3.15 2.20
N LEU A 145 12.42 2.09 2.28
CA LEU A 145 13.48 1.78 1.31
C LEU A 145 13.00 0.98 0.09
N SER A 146 11.86 0.31 0.18
CA SER A 146 11.30 -0.47 -0.94
C SER A 146 10.57 0.44 -1.93
N ASN A 147 10.70 0.11 -3.21
CA ASN A 147 9.95 0.75 -4.30
C ASN A 147 8.89 -0.17 -4.91
N GLU A 148 8.89 -1.43 -4.53
CA GLU A 148 7.97 -2.44 -5.04
C GLU A 148 7.28 -3.12 -3.85
N PHE A 149 6.00 -3.42 -4.01
CA PHE A 149 5.13 -3.94 -2.97
C PHE A 149 4.12 -4.92 -3.57
N TRP A 150 3.63 -5.83 -2.75
CA TRP A 150 2.45 -6.63 -3.01
C TRP A 150 1.25 -6.03 -2.28
N LEU A 151 0.13 -5.87 -2.97
CA LEU A 151 -1.15 -5.61 -2.34
C LEU A 151 -1.84 -6.94 -2.06
N ASN A 152 -2.23 -7.13 -0.80
CA ASN A 152 -2.89 -8.34 -0.33
C ASN A 152 -4.25 -8.53 -1.01
N LYS A 153 -4.52 -9.68 -1.65
CA LYS A 153 -5.77 -10.04 -2.33
C LYS A 153 -7.05 -9.72 -1.54
N TYR A 154 -6.98 -9.81 -0.21
CA TYR A 154 -8.09 -9.49 0.70
C TYR A 154 -8.23 -7.99 1.01
N TRP A 155 -7.72 -7.11 0.14
CA TRP A 155 -7.80 -5.66 0.28
C TRP A 155 -9.24 -5.14 0.29
N ASN A 156 -10.19 -5.91 -0.28
CA ASN A 156 -11.61 -5.70 -0.08
C ASN A 156 -12.15 -6.66 1.00
N LYS A 157 -12.23 -6.18 2.25
CA LYS A 157 -12.78 -6.96 3.37
C LYS A 157 -14.27 -7.31 3.18
N GLU A 158 -15.01 -6.60 2.33
CA GLU A 158 -16.42 -6.91 2.06
C GLU A 158 -16.58 -8.23 1.29
N ILE A 159 -15.58 -8.65 0.50
CA ILE A 159 -15.59 -9.97 -0.16
C ILE A 159 -15.44 -11.10 0.86
N PHE A 160 -14.67 -10.89 1.94
CA PHE A 160 -14.49 -11.93 2.95
C PHE A 160 -15.79 -12.17 3.74
N TYR A 161 -16.55 -11.11 4.04
CA TYR A 161 -17.86 -11.25 4.67
C TYR A 161 -18.92 -11.81 3.72
N ALA A 162 -18.93 -11.38 2.44
CA ALA A 162 -19.88 -11.87 1.43
C ALA A 162 -19.69 -13.34 1.04
N LEU A 163 -18.50 -13.92 1.25
CA LEU A 163 -18.20 -15.33 1.00
C LEU A 163 -18.23 -16.20 2.27
N SER A 164 -18.61 -15.62 3.41
CA SER A 164 -18.71 -16.31 4.71
C SER A 164 -20.14 -16.63 5.16
N THR A 165 -21.10 -16.46 4.25
CA THR A 165 -22.52 -16.84 4.40
C THR A 165 -22.89 -17.99 3.48
#